data_AF-A0A4R1BLD4-F1
#
_entry.id   AF-A0A4R1BLD4-F1
#
_cell.length_a   1.000
_cell.length_b   1.000
_cell.length_c   1.000
_cell.angle_alpha   90.00
_cell.angle_beta   90.00
_cell.angle_gamma   90.00
#
_symmetry.space_group_name_H-M   'P 1'
#
loop_
_entity.id
_entity.type
_entity.pdbx_description
1 polymer ?
#
loop_
_entity_poly.entity_id
_entity_poly.type
_entity_poly.pdbx_seq_one_letter_code
_entity_poly.pdbx_strand_id
1 'polypeptide(L)'
;MNRSGTFTRRLVLAALFAALGVLLSLFAVPVGGARVLPFQHAINAVAGVVLGPWWAAGSALVTAILRISLGTGSLFALPGSPFGAVAVGLAYRYLRRDEAGLAEPLGTVLVGAPLGALLIAPAMEGAAGGLIALAIAFALSSIPGAIIGYILLKALRRTGALGPRPRC
;
A
#
# COMPACT_ATOMS: atom_id res chain seq x y z
N MET A 1 -31.71 0.59 1.03
CA MET A 1 -30.33 1.13 0.99
C MET A 1 -29.73 0.89 -0.39
N ASN A 2 -29.53 1.95 -1.19
CA ASN A 2 -28.99 1.88 -2.55
C ASN A 2 -27.53 1.38 -2.55
N ARG A 3 -27.30 0.09 -2.87
CA ARG A 3 -25.95 -0.48 -2.97
C ARG A 3 -25.10 0.20 -4.05
N SER A 4 -25.73 0.72 -5.11
CA SER A 4 -25.08 1.32 -6.28
C SER A 4 -24.25 2.57 -5.93
N GLY A 5 -24.79 3.50 -5.12
CA GLY A 5 -24.08 4.73 -4.75
C GLY A 5 -22.85 4.50 -3.87
N THR A 6 -22.89 3.45 -3.03
CA THR A 6 -21.74 3.09 -2.18
C THR A 6 -20.65 2.38 -2.99
N PHE A 7 -21.04 1.55 -3.95
CA PHE A 7 -20.11 0.88 -4.86
C PHE A 7 -19.36 1.89 -5.74
N THR A 8 -20.08 2.77 -6.45
CA THR A 8 -19.47 3.80 -7.30
C THR A 8 -18.50 4.67 -6.51
N ARG A 9 -18.85 5.08 -5.30
CA ARG A 9 -17.95 5.86 -4.43
C ARG A 9 -16.66 5.10 -4.10
N ARG A 10 -16.75 3.80 -3.77
CA ARG A 10 -15.55 2.98 -3.48
C ARG A 10 -14.68 2.80 -4.71
N LEU A 11 -15.30 2.57 -5.87
CA LEU A 11 -14.58 2.45 -7.14
C LEU A 11 -13.83 3.73 -7.47
N VAL A 12 -14.48 4.90 -7.38
CA VAL A 12 -13.86 6.21 -7.64
C VAL A 12 -12.69 6.45 -6.67
N LEU A 13 -12.89 6.21 -5.38
CA LEU A 13 -11.81 6.37 -4.39
C LEU A 13 -10.64 5.40 -4.64
N ALA A 14 -10.92 4.15 -4.99
CA ALA A 14 -9.87 3.18 -5.33
C ALA A 14 -9.09 3.60 -6.58
N ALA A 15 -9.78 4.13 -7.60
CA ALA A 15 -9.15 4.67 -8.80
C ALA A 15 -8.31 5.92 -8.49
N LEU A 16 -8.80 6.81 -7.62
CA LEU A 16 -8.05 7.99 -7.17
C LEU A 16 -6.77 7.61 -6.42
N PHE A 17 -6.84 6.66 -5.48
CA PHE A 17 -5.64 6.15 -4.80
C PHE A 17 -4.67 5.49 -5.78
N ALA A 18 -5.18 4.78 -6.78
CA ALA A 18 -4.33 4.17 -7.80
C ALA A 18 -3.61 5.23 -8.66
N ALA A 19 -4.35 6.25 -9.10
CA ALA A 19 -3.81 7.38 -9.82
C ALA A 19 -2.75 8.13 -9.00
N LEU A 20 -3.00 8.39 -7.71
CA LEU A 20 -2.02 9.01 -6.82
C LEU A 20 -0.76 8.16 -6.68
N GLY A 21 -0.89 6.83 -6.57
CA GLY A 21 0.26 5.94 -6.46
C GLY A 21 1.10 5.91 -7.73
N VAL A 22 0.46 6.01 -8.91
CA VAL A 22 1.17 6.17 -10.19
C VAL A 22 1.85 7.53 -10.27
N LEU A 23 1.17 8.63 -9.96
CA LEU A 23 1.74 9.98 -10.03
C LEU A 23 2.93 10.16 -9.08
N LEU A 24 2.81 9.68 -7.85
CA LEU A 24 3.88 9.79 -6.85
C LEU A 24 5.03 8.81 -7.12
N SER A 25 4.88 7.85 -8.04
CA SER A 25 5.96 6.93 -8.41
C SER A 25 7.17 7.61 -9.06
N LEU A 26 7.04 8.87 -9.49
CA LEU A 26 8.14 9.70 -9.97
C LEU A 26 9.20 9.98 -8.88
N PHE A 27 8.84 9.88 -7.61
CA PHE A 27 9.76 10.05 -6.47
C PHE A 27 10.41 8.74 -6.02
N ALA A 28 10.27 7.65 -6.79
CA ALA A 28 10.79 6.35 -6.40
C ALA A 28 12.32 6.27 -6.55
N VAL A 29 13.00 5.80 -5.50
CA VAL A 29 14.46 5.62 -5.51
C VAL A 29 14.78 4.13 -5.72
N PRO A 30 15.64 3.77 -6.69
CA PRO A 30 16.04 2.38 -6.88
C PRO A 30 16.98 1.93 -5.75
N VAL A 31 16.63 0.84 -5.06
CA VAL A 31 17.44 0.22 -4.00
C VAL A 31 17.34 -1.29 -4.11
N GLY A 32 18.46 -1.98 -4.33
CA GLY A 32 18.53 -3.46 -4.28
C GLY A 32 17.62 -4.18 -5.29
N GLY A 33 17.41 -3.62 -6.49
CA GLY A 33 16.52 -4.18 -7.52
C GLY A 33 15.03 -3.89 -7.29
N ALA A 34 14.67 -3.36 -6.13
CA ALA A 34 13.34 -2.82 -5.83
C ALA A 34 13.35 -1.29 -5.95
N ARG A 35 12.15 -0.69 -5.97
CA ARG A 35 11.99 0.78 -5.92
C ARG A 35 11.32 1.18 -4.62
N VAL A 36 12.08 1.86 -3.77
CA VAL A 36 11.64 2.42 -2.49
C VAL A 36 10.74 3.61 -2.79
N LEU A 37 9.48 3.52 -2.36
CA LEU A 37 8.47 4.53 -2.62
C LEU A 37 7.57 4.68 -1.38
N PRO A 38 8.01 5.48 -0.38
CA PRO A 38 7.25 5.65 0.86
C PRO A 38 5.84 6.17 0.63
N PHE A 39 5.64 7.01 -0.40
CA PHE A 39 4.33 7.54 -0.76
C PHE A 39 3.32 6.45 -1.16
N GLN A 40 3.76 5.34 -1.77
CA GLN A 40 2.87 4.24 -2.09
C GLN A 40 2.34 3.56 -0.82
N HIS A 41 3.22 3.33 0.15
CA HIS A 41 2.83 2.72 1.43
C HIS A 41 1.96 3.67 2.25
N ALA A 42 2.19 4.98 2.16
CA ALA A 42 1.29 5.97 2.75
C ALA A 42 -0.12 5.89 2.13
N ILE A 43 -0.22 5.75 0.81
CA ILE A 43 -1.49 5.55 0.11
C ILE A 43 -2.14 4.24 0.56
N ASN A 44 -1.39 3.14 0.65
CA ASN A 44 -1.90 1.86 1.13
C ASN A 44 -2.48 1.96 2.56
N ALA A 45 -1.80 2.69 3.45
CA ALA A 45 -2.26 2.93 4.81
C ALA A 45 -3.59 3.70 4.84
N VAL A 46 -3.70 4.77 4.04
CA VAL A 46 -4.96 5.53 3.95
C VAL A 46 -6.05 4.69 3.28
N ALA A 47 -5.76 4.04 2.16
CA ALA A 47 -6.70 3.22 1.41
C ALA A 47 -7.23 2.05 2.25
N GLY A 48 -6.37 1.38 3.02
CA GLY A 48 -6.78 0.29 3.91
C GLY A 48 -7.80 0.74 4.96
N VAL A 49 -7.58 1.91 5.56
CA VAL A 49 -8.52 2.49 6.54
C VAL A 49 -9.82 2.97 5.90
N VAL A 50 -9.74 3.60 4.72
CA VAL A 50 -10.90 4.24 4.06
C VAL A 50 -11.78 3.24 3.30
N LEU A 51 -11.16 2.29 2.61
CA LEU A 51 -11.82 1.37 1.67
C LEU A 51 -11.93 -0.06 2.20
N GLY A 52 -11.17 -0.41 3.24
CA GLY A 52 -11.04 -1.78 3.73
C GLY A 52 -10.12 -2.64 2.86
N PRO A 53 -9.91 -3.91 3.25
CA PRO A 53 -8.81 -4.72 2.73
C PRO A 53 -8.88 -4.97 1.22
N TRP A 54 -10.06 -5.32 0.70
CA TRP A 54 -10.20 -5.76 -0.70
C TRP A 54 -10.10 -4.62 -1.71
N TRP A 55 -10.76 -3.49 -1.44
CA TRP A 55 -10.70 -2.32 -2.32
C TRP A 55 -9.33 -1.63 -2.26
N ALA A 56 -8.68 -1.63 -1.10
CA ALA A 56 -7.32 -1.13 -0.97
C ALA A 56 -6.31 -2.03 -1.71
N ALA A 57 -6.45 -3.36 -1.60
CA ALA A 57 -5.63 -4.31 -2.36
C ALA A 57 -5.81 -4.15 -3.86
N GLY A 58 -7.06 -4.01 -4.34
CA GLY A 58 -7.36 -3.76 -5.74
C GLY A 58 -6.72 -2.47 -6.26
N SER A 59 -6.80 -1.38 -5.48
CA SER A 59 -6.13 -0.11 -5.80
C SER A 59 -4.61 -0.28 -5.89
N ALA A 60 -3.99 -0.97 -4.93
CA ALA A 60 -2.57 -1.25 -4.90
C ALA A 60 -2.11 -2.11 -6.09
N LEU A 61 -2.90 -3.13 -6.48
CA LEU A 61 -2.63 -3.97 -7.66
C LEU A 61 -2.71 -3.17 -8.96
N VAL A 62 -3.76 -2.38 -9.16
CA VAL A 62 -3.89 -1.51 -10.34
C VAL A 62 -2.71 -0.56 -10.42
N THR A 63 -2.32 0.03 -9.29
CA THR A 63 -1.12 0.89 -9.22
C THR A 63 0.14 0.14 -9.65
N ALA A 64 0.36 -1.07 -9.12
CA ALA A 64 1.53 -1.87 -9.44
C ALA A 64 1.58 -2.22 -10.93
N ILE A 65 0.46 -2.67 -11.51
CA ILE A 65 0.34 -2.97 -12.94
C ILE A 65 0.68 -1.74 -13.77
N LEU A 66 0.03 -0.60 -13.52
CA LEU A 66 0.28 0.63 -14.27
C LEU A 66 1.73 1.08 -14.15
N ARG A 67 2.32 1.05 -12.96
CA ARG A 67 3.72 1.42 -12.76
C ARG A 67 4.67 0.49 -13.51
N ILE A 68 4.40 -0.82 -13.53
CA ILE A 68 5.21 -1.78 -14.29
C ILE A 68 5.08 -1.48 -15.79
N SER A 69 3.87 -1.29 -16.31
CA SER A 69 3.61 -0.97 -17.71
C SER A 69 4.26 0.36 -18.15
N LEU A 70 4.30 1.36 -17.26
CA LEU A 70 4.92 2.65 -17.52
C LEU A 70 6.44 2.67 -17.24
N GLY A 71 7.04 1.56 -16.80
CA GLY A 71 8.46 1.49 -16.45
C GLY A 71 8.85 2.25 -15.17
N THR A 72 7.88 2.78 -14.40
CA THR A 72 8.09 3.46 -13.11
C THR A 72 8.03 2.51 -11.91
N GLY A 73 7.64 1.25 -12.12
CA GLY A 73 7.55 0.17 -11.14
C GLY A 73 8.65 -0.89 -11.25
N SER A 74 8.57 -1.87 -10.36
CA SER A 74 9.34 -3.11 -10.43
C SER A 74 8.38 -4.28 -10.24
N LEU A 75 8.74 -5.49 -10.69
CA LEU A 75 7.90 -6.67 -10.48
C LEU A 75 7.62 -6.93 -9.00
N PHE A 76 8.56 -6.59 -8.13
CA PHE A 76 8.42 -6.64 -6.67
C PHE A 76 7.26 -5.79 -6.10
N ALA A 77 6.70 -4.86 -6.87
CA ALA A 77 5.53 -4.08 -6.45
C ALA A 77 4.24 -4.92 -6.35
N LEU A 78 4.15 -6.04 -7.08
CA LEU A 78 2.97 -6.93 -7.09
C LEU A 78 2.79 -7.69 -5.76
N PRO A 79 3.81 -8.33 -5.18
CA PRO A 79 3.67 -8.97 -3.87
C PRO A 79 3.82 -8.01 -2.70
N GLY A 80 4.55 -6.88 -2.84
CA GLY A 80 4.73 -5.94 -1.72
C GLY A 80 3.46 -5.17 -1.37
N SER A 81 2.99 -4.35 -2.31
CA SER A 81 2.00 -3.29 -2.07
C SER A 81 0.61 -3.80 -1.64
N PRO A 82 0.01 -4.82 -2.29
CA PRO A 82 -1.34 -5.27 -1.96
C PRO A 82 -1.44 -5.88 -0.57
N PHE A 83 -0.42 -6.62 -0.13
CA PHE A 83 -0.43 -7.26 1.18
C PHE A 83 -0.30 -6.25 2.32
N GLY A 84 0.48 -5.18 2.14
CA GLY A 84 0.49 -4.03 3.06
C GLY A 84 -0.89 -3.38 3.19
N ALA A 85 -1.56 -3.13 2.07
CA ALA A 85 -2.92 -2.57 2.05
C ALA A 85 -3.95 -3.49 2.73
N VAL A 86 -3.86 -4.81 2.50
CA VAL A 86 -4.70 -5.81 3.19
C VAL A 86 -4.44 -5.81 4.69
N ALA A 87 -3.19 -5.81 5.12
CA ALA A 87 -2.83 -5.80 6.54
C ALA A 87 -3.46 -4.60 7.27
N VAL A 88 -3.39 -3.41 6.68
CA VAL A 88 -4.03 -2.21 7.23
C VAL A 88 -5.56 -2.34 7.24
N GLY A 89 -6.16 -2.79 6.14
CA GLY A 89 -7.61 -2.95 6.06
C GLY A 89 -8.17 -3.95 7.06
N LEU A 90 -7.45 -5.04 7.31
CA LEU A 90 -7.77 -6.02 8.35
C LEU A 90 -7.55 -5.42 9.74
N ALA A 91 -6.40 -4.80 10.01
CA ALA A 91 -6.12 -4.16 11.29
C ALA A 91 -7.19 -3.11 11.64
N TYR A 92 -7.65 -2.31 10.68
CA TYR A 92 -8.70 -1.32 10.89
C TYR A 92 -10.06 -1.94 11.18
N ARG A 93 -10.36 -3.11 10.60
CA ARG A 93 -11.61 -3.84 10.87
C ARG A 93 -11.73 -4.23 12.35
N TYR A 94 -10.61 -4.61 12.98
CA TYR A 94 -10.55 -4.99 14.40
C TYR A 94 -10.35 -3.78 15.32
N LEU A 95 -9.36 -2.94 15.04
CA LEU A 95 -8.98 -1.83 15.92
C LEU A 95 -9.95 -0.65 15.84
N ARG A 96 -10.54 -0.39 14.67
CA ARG A 96 -11.40 0.79 14.40
C ARG A 96 -10.76 2.14 14.71
N ARG A 97 -9.42 2.20 14.71
CA ARG A 97 -8.63 3.41 14.97
C ARG A 97 -7.60 3.67 13.88
N ASP A 98 -7.15 4.92 13.79
CA ASP A 98 -6.22 5.36 12.73
C ASP A 98 -4.86 4.70 12.83
N GLU A 99 -4.48 4.26 14.03
CA GLU A 99 -3.24 3.53 14.30
C GLU A 99 -3.14 2.24 13.47
N ALA A 100 -4.26 1.72 12.95
CA ALA A 100 -4.27 0.61 11.99
C ALA A 100 -3.45 0.93 10.73
N GLY A 101 -3.31 2.19 10.33
CA GLY A 101 -2.46 2.60 9.22
C GLY A 101 -0.98 2.24 9.41
N LEU A 102 -0.53 2.09 10.66
CA LEU A 102 0.84 1.67 11.00
C LEU A 102 1.08 0.17 10.77
N ALA A 103 0.04 -0.61 10.46
CA ALA A 103 0.16 -2.05 10.19
C ALA A 103 0.65 -2.37 8.77
N GLU A 104 0.81 -1.37 7.90
CA GLU A 104 1.24 -1.57 6.50
C GLU A 104 2.54 -2.40 6.37
N PRO A 105 3.60 -2.11 7.15
CA PRO A 105 4.86 -2.86 7.05
C PRO A 105 4.69 -4.34 7.41
N LEU A 106 3.68 -4.71 8.21
CA LEU A 106 3.43 -6.11 8.55
C LEU A 106 3.07 -6.92 7.31
N GLY A 107 2.22 -6.40 6.44
CA GLY A 107 1.88 -7.07 5.18
C GLY A 107 3.02 -6.99 4.17
N THR A 108 3.63 -5.82 4.02
CA THR A 108 4.68 -5.58 3.03
C THR A 108 5.94 -6.39 3.34
N VAL A 109 6.43 -6.37 4.57
CA VAL A 109 7.70 -7.02 4.95
C VAL A 109 7.49 -8.51 5.26
N LEU A 110 6.49 -8.88 6.07
CA LEU A 110 6.35 -10.28 6.52
C LEU A 110 5.72 -11.19 5.47
N VAL A 111 5.01 -10.64 4.48
CA VAL A 111 4.37 -11.44 3.42
C VAL A 111 4.91 -11.04 2.06
N GLY A 112 4.92 -9.74 1.75
CA GLY A 112 5.35 -9.26 0.44
C GLY A 112 6.82 -9.53 0.12
N ALA A 113 7.74 -9.35 1.08
CA ALA A 113 9.16 -9.62 0.86
C ALA A 113 9.45 -11.13 0.68
N PRO A 114 8.92 -12.06 1.50
CA PRO A 114 9.00 -13.50 1.21
C PRO A 114 8.44 -13.91 -0.14
N LEU A 115 7.27 -13.42 -0.51
CA LEU A 115 6.68 -13.75 -1.81
C LEU A 115 7.50 -13.18 -2.98
N GLY A 116 8.03 -11.96 -2.84
CA GLY A 116 8.94 -11.39 -3.83
C GLY A 116 10.23 -12.19 -3.96
N ALA A 117 10.83 -12.58 -2.84
CA ALA A 117 12.05 -13.38 -2.81
C ALA A 117 11.83 -14.80 -3.38
N LEU A 118 10.67 -15.42 -3.14
CA LEU A 118 10.40 -16.78 -3.59
C LEU A 118 9.94 -16.84 -5.06
N LEU A 119 9.10 -15.90 -5.49
CA LEU A 119 8.42 -15.98 -6.79
C LEU A 119 9.06 -15.11 -7.88
N ILE A 120 9.72 -14.00 -7.50
CA ILE A 120 10.18 -12.98 -8.46
C ILE A 120 11.70 -12.99 -8.56
N ALA A 121 12.41 -13.03 -7.43
CA ALA A 121 13.87 -12.99 -7.43
C ALA A 121 14.53 -14.11 -8.27
N PRO A 122 14.05 -15.38 -8.27
CA PRO A 122 14.66 -16.43 -9.09
C PRO A 122 14.48 -16.24 -10.60
N ALA A 123 13.45 -15.51 -11.02
CA ALA A 123 13.13 -15.25 -12.41
C ALA A 123 13.83 -14.01 -12.97
N MET A 124 14.54 -13.25 -12.13
CA MET A 124 15.29 -12.07 -12.54
C MET A 124 16.79 -12.42 -12.52
N GLU A 125 17.45 -12.41 -13.67
CA GLU A 125 18.88 -12.73 -13.76
C GLU A 125 19.71 -11.73 -12.93
N GLY A 126 20.58 -12.24 -12.04
CA GLY A 126 21.42 -11.44 -11.14
C GLY A 126 20.70 -10.86 -9.90
N ALA A 127 19.48 -11.30 -9.58
CA ALA A 127 18.57 -10.51 -8.78
C ALA A 127 18.64 -10.66 -7.25
N ALA A 128 18.73 -9.49 -6.64
CA ALA A 128 17.95 -9.08 -5.47
C ALA A 128 18.27 -9.78 -4.14
N GLY A 129 19.54 -9.76 -3.72
CA GLY A 129 20.02 -9.79 -2.32
C GLY A 129 19.42 -10.78 -1.32
N GLY A 130 18.66 -11.78 -1.77
CA GLY A 130 17.87 -12.68 -0.93
C GLY A 130 16.72 -11.98 -0.17
N LEU A 131 15.97 -12.81 0.56
CA LEU A 131 14.86 -12.39 1.42
C LEU A 131 15.24 -11.21 2.33
N ILE A 132 16.42 -11.25 2.93
CA ILE A 132 16.88 -10.25 3.90
C ILE A 132 17.03 -8.87 3.24
N ALA A 133 17.67 -8.78 2.07
CA ALA A 133 17.83 -7.51 1.38
C ALA A 133 16.48 -6.94 0.93
N LEU A 134 15.58 -7.80 0.43
CA LEU A 134 14.25 -7.38 0.01
C LEU A 134 13.43 -6.89 1.21
N ALA A 135 13.49 -7.59 2.35
CA ALA A 135 12.84 -7.19 3.59
C ALA A 135 13.36 -5.85 4.11
N ILE A 136 14.67 -5.61 4.06
CA ILE A 136 15.28 -4.32 4.44
C ILE A 136 14.80 -3.22 3.49
N ALA A 137 14.88 -3.42 2.17
CA ALA A 137 14.44 -2.43 1.19
C ALA A 137 12.95 -2.09 1.34
N PHE A 138 12.11 -3.11 1.57
CA PHE A 138 10.68 -2.93 1.79
C PHE A 138 10.39 -2.25 3.12
N ALA A 139 11.13 -2.55 4.19
CA ALA A 139 11.00 -1.89 5.49
C ALA A 139 11.39 -0.41 5.42
N LEU A 140 12.51 -0.08 4.74
CA LEU A 140 12.96 1.29 4.51
C LEU A 140 11.92 2.14 3.76
N SER A 141 11.10 1.51 2.93
CA SER A 141 10.00 2.16 2.20
C SER A 141 8.72 2.23 3.03
N SER A 142 8.29 1.09 3.59
CA SER A 142 6.98 0.93 4.23
C SER A 142 6.89 1.60 5.59
N ILE A 143 7.95 1.59 6.40
CA ILE A 143 7.89 2.18 7.75
C ILE A 143 7.67 3.70 7.67
N PRO A 144 8.49 4.49 6.92
CA PRO A 144 8.23 5.91 6.75
C PRO A 144 6.88 6.18 6.08
N GLY A 145 6.51 5.37 5.08
CA GLY A 145 5.23 5.50 4.39
C GLY A 145 4.04 5.30 5.32
N ALA A 146 4.07 4.31 6.21
CA ALA A 146 3.02 4.04 7.18
C ALA A 146 2.88 5.19 8.19
N ILE A 147 4.00 5.77 8.63
CA ILE A 147 4.01 6.97 9.51
C ILE A 147 3.36 8.16 8.80
N ILE A 148 3.74 8.43 7.55
CA ILE A 148 3.15 9.49 6.72
C ILE A 148 1.65 9.25 6.55
N GLY A 149 1.25 8.02 6.23
CA GLY A 149 -0.15 7.63 6.07
C GLY A 149 -0.97 7.83 7.35
N TYR A 150 -0.42 7.47 8.52
CA TYR A 150 -1.05 7.71 9.82
C TYR A 150 -1.25 9.20 10.12
N ILE A 151 -0.22 10.02 9.85
CA ILE A 151 -0.32 11.49 10.01
C ILE A 151 -1.41 12.05 9.07
N LEU A 152 -1.43 11.58 7.82
CA LEU A 152 -2.43 11.99 6.83
C LEU A 152 -3.85 11.60 7.24
N LEU A 153 -4.06 10.40 7.79
CA LEU A 153 -5.35 9.98 8.35
C LEU A 153 -5.82 10.92 9.47
N LYS A 154 -4.92 11.30 10.39
CA LYS A 154 -5.24 12.26 11.45
C LYS A 154 -5.60 13.63 10.87
N ALA A 155 -4.84 14.11 9.89
CA ALA A 155 -5.09 15.39 9.24
C ALA A 155 -6.47 15.40 8.54
N LEU A 156 -6.80 14.35 7.78
CA LEU A 156 -8.08 14.20 7.08
C LEU A 156 -9.28 14.10 8.02
N ARG A 157 -9.11 13.55 9.22
CA ARG A 157 -10.18 13.58 10.25
C ARG A 157 -10.36 14.97 10.84
N ARG A 158 -9.27 15.72 11.07
CA ARG A 158 -9.35 17.09 11.60
C ARG A 158 -10.07 18.03 10.63
N THR A 159 -9.95 17.81 9.32
CA THR A 159 -10.65 18.61 8.30
C THR A 159 -12.11 18.17 8.08
N GLY A 160 -12.58 17.10 8.72
CA GLY A 160 -13.92 16.55 8.51
C GLY A 160 -14.10 15.74 7.22
N ALA A 161 -13.04 15.56 6.42
CA ALA A 161 -13.08 14.76 5.18
C ALA A 161 -13.30 13.27 5.48
N LEU A 162 -12.86 12.80 6.65
CA LEU A 162 -13.19 11.49 7.19
C LEU A 162 -14.20 11.65 8.33
N GLY A 163 -15.30 10.89 8.25
CA GLY A 163 -16.28 10.84 9.33
C GLY A 163 -15.68 10.36 10.66
N PRO A 164 -16.39 10.54 11.79
CA PRO A 164 -15.91 10.12 13.10
C PRO A 164 -15.57 8.62 13.15
N ARG A 165 -14.67 8.23 14.06
CA ARG A 165 -14.29 6.82 14.23
C ARG A 165 -15.53 5.98 14.55
N PRO A 166 -15.66 4.76 13.99
CA PRO A 166 -16.70 3.84 14.41
C PRO A 166 -16.58 3.61 15.92
N ARG A 167 -17.68 3.74 16.67
CA ARG A 167 -17.68 3.40 18.10
C ARG A 167 -17.46 1.89 18.24
N CYS A 168 -16.63 1.48 19.19
CA CYS A 168 -16.45 0.09 19.58
C CYS A 168 -17.75 -0.49 20.12
#